data_AF-A0A2N5TXA9-F1
#
_entry.id   AF-A0A2N5TXA9-F1
#
_cell.length_a   1.000
_cell.length_b   1.000
_cell.length_c   1.000
_cell.angle_alpha   90.00
_cell.angle_beta   90.00
_cell.angle_gamma   90.00
#
_symmetry.space_group_name_H-M   'P 1'
#
loop_
_entity.id
_entity.type
_entity.pdbx_description
1 polymer ?
#
loop_
_entity_poly.entity_id
_entity_poly.type
_entity_poly.pdbx_seq_one_letter_code
_entity_poly.pdbx_strand_id
1 'polypeptide(L)'
;MAQHQLVMQIMSKATANSNLGEGQHTGRNFGDIFVDTLNSLRLSNKLVSITANNASSNSTLAAHVQKRLGGIFKANGQLLGCMAHVINLAAQNGIKVFGSSSGTE
;
A
#
# COMPACT_ATOMS: atom_id res chain seq x y z
N MET A 1 1.40 -19.01 -24.00
CA MET A 1 1.14 -17.57 -23.83
C MET A 1 1.57 -17.17 -22.43
N ALA A 2 2.74 -16.55 -22.29
CA ALA A 2 3.25 -16.10 -21.00
C ALA A 2 2.41 -14.92 -20.50
N GLN A 3 1.63 -15.12 -19.44
CA GLN A 3 0.93 -14.03 -18.78
C GLN A 3 1.96 -13.25 -17.96
N HIS A 4 2.43 -12.13 -18.51
CA HIS A 4 3.15 -11.13 -17.73
C HIS A 4 2.18 -10.53 -16.70
N GLN A 5 2.24 -11.06 -15.48
CA GLN A 5 1.47 -10.63 -14.32
C GLN A 5 2.24 -9.53 -13.59
N LEU A 6 1.60 -8.37 -13.38
CA LEU A 6 2.19 -7.25 -12.65
C LEU A 6 1.65 -7.23 -11.21
N VAL A 7 2.53 -7.48 -10.25
CA VAL A 7 2.28 -7.22 -8.83
C VAL A 7 2.96 -5.90 -8.50
N MET A 8 2.18 -4.82 -8.31
CA MET A 8 2.73 -3.55 -7.85
C MET A 8 2.78 -3.51 -6.32
N GLN A 9 3.99 -3.34 -5.77
CA GLN A 9 4.17 -2.94 -4.38
C GLN A 9 3.98 -1.43 -4.27
N ILE A 10 2.92 -1.02 -3.59
CA ILE A 10 2.76 0.36 -3.16
C ILE A 10 3.41 0.45 -1.78
N MET A 11 4.66 0.92 -1.76
CA MET A 11 5.30 1.33 -0.52
C MET A 11 4.74 2.72 -0.17
N SER A 12 3.87 2.80 0.84
CA SER A 12 3.51 4.07 1.45
C SER A 12 4.74 4.62 2.19
N LYS A 13 5.65 5.21 1.42
CA LYS A 13 6.71 6.12 1.85
C LYS A 13 6.37 7.55 1.39
N ALA A 14 5.10 7.92 1.43
CA ALA A 14 4.68 9.32 1.26
C ALA A 14 4.77 10.12 2.58
N THR A 15 5.39 9.56 3.63
CA THR A 15 5.55 10.21 4.94
C THR A 15 7.00 10.23 5.39
N ALA A 16 7.92 10.58 4.48
CA ALA A 16 9.22 11.09 4.86
C ALA A 16 9.76 11.92 3.68
N ASN A 17 9.62 13.25 3.79
CA ASN A 17 10.20 14.27 2.92
C ASN A 17 9.38 14.75 1.70
N SER A 18 8.30 15.51 1.96
CA SER A 18 7.87 16.59 1.06
C SER A 18 6.90 17.51 1.80
N ASN A 19 7.21 18.81 1.86
CA ASN A 19 6.36 19.90 2.36
C ASN A 19 5.10 20.07 1.50
N LEU A 20 4.17 19.13 1.56
CA LEU A 20 2.95 19.12 0.75
C LEU A 20 1.74 18.99 1.68
N GLY A 21 0.85 19.98 1.62
CA GLY A 21 -0.16 20.27 2.65
C GLY A 21 -1.14 19.14 2.96
N GLU A 22 -1.85 19.30 4.09
CA GLU A 22 -2.69 18.32 4.78
C GLU A 22 -3.82 17.65 3.95
N GLY A 23 -4.04 18.08 2.70
CA GLY A 23 -5.01 17.49 1.77
C GLY A 23 -4.42 16.63 0.64
N GLN A 24 -3.09 16.61 0.45
CA GLN A 24 -2.47 15.92 -0.69
C GLN A 24 -2.26 14.41 -0.47
N HIS A 25 -2.27 13.95 0.78
CA HIS A 25 -1.94 12.58 1.18
C HIS A 25 -3.16 11.69 1.48
N THR A 26 -4.29 11.94 0.81
CA THR A 26 -5.45 11.04 0.95
C THR A 26 -5.26 9.80 0.08
N GLY A 27 -5.78 8.65 0.54
CA GLY A 27 -5.80 7.42 -0.28
C GLY A 27 -6.52 7.62 -1.62
N ARG A 28 -7.43 8.61 -1.70
CA ARG A 28 -8.15 8.98 -2.92
C ARG A 28 -7.24 9.64 -3.96
N ASN A 29 -6.49 10.67 -3.57
CA ASN A 29 -5.54 11.34 -4.48
C ASN A 29 -4.52 10.35 -5.02
N PHE A 30 -4.00 9.50 -4.14
CA PHE A 30 -3.02 8.51 -4.54
C PHE A 30 -3.64 7.44 -5.45
N GLY A 31 -4.91 7.07 -5.23
CA GLY A 31 -5.66 6.22 -6.15
C GLY A 31 -5.90 6.84 -7.54
N ASP A 32 -6.11 8.15 -7.63
CA ASP A 32 -6.22 8.86 -8.92
C ASP A 32 -4.89 8.78 -9.69
N ILE A 33 -3.78 9.20 -9.06
CA ILE A 33 -2.43 9.14 -9.65
C ILE A 33 -2.09 7.70 -10.08
N PHE A 34 -2.43 6.72 -9.25
CA PHE A 34 -2.18 5.31 -9.52
C PHE A 34 -2.92 4.83 -10.78
N VAL A 35 -4.22 5.10 -10.89
CA VAL A 35 -5.02 4.70 -12.06
C VAL A 35 -4.57 5.45 -13.33
N ASP A 36 -4.27 6.74 -13.21
CA ASP A 36 -3.80 7.54 -14.34
C ASP A 36 -2.45 7.02 -14.86
N THR A 37 -1.55 6.61 -13.96
CA THR A 37 -0.28 5.95 -14.31
C THR A 37 -0.50 4.59 -14.98
N LEU A 38 -1.42 3.76 -14.47
CA LEU A 38 -1.74 2.49 -15.12
C LEU A 38 -2.32 2.69 -16.52
N ASN A 39 -3.16 3.71 -16.71
CA ASN A 39 -3.74 4.05 -18.00
C ASN A 39 -2.68 4.53 -18.99
N SER A 40 -1.76 5.41 -18.58
CA SER A 40 -0.69 5.92 -19.45
C SER A 40 0.25 4.79 -19.91
N LEU A 41 0.48 3.81 -19.04
CA LEU A 41 1.26 2.61 -19.34
C LEU A 41 0.47 1.51 -20.06
N ARG A 42 -0.85 1.67 -20.25
CA ARG A 42 -1.77 0.66 -20.81
C ARG A 42 -1.77 -0.66 -20.02
N LEU A 43 -1.69 -0.56 -18.69
CA LEU A 43 -1.61 -1.67 -17.74
C LEU A 43 -2.88 -1.85 -16.89
N SER A 44 -3.88 -0.99 -17.02
CA SER A 44 -5.08 -1.00 -16.17
C SER A 44 -5.85 -2.32 -16.19
N ASN A 45 -5.89 -3.01 -17.35
CA ASN A 45 -6.50 -4.33 -17.50
C ASN A 45 -5.57 -5.50 -17.09
N LYS A 46 -4.35 -5.20 -16.63
CA LYS A 46 -3.36 -6.18 -16.15
C LYS A 46 -3.12 -6.09 -14.64
N LEU A 47 -3.81 -5.19 -13.93
CA LEU A 47 -3.71 -5.06 -12.49
C LEU A 47 -4.37 -6.28 -11.82
N VAL A 48 -3.55 -7.12 -11.18
CA VAL A 48 -4.05 -8.32 -10.47
C VAL A 48 -4.21 -8.09 -8.98
N SER A 49 -3.25 -7.40 -8.35
CA SER A 49 -3.27 -7.14 -6.91
C SER A 49 -2.42 -5.93 -6.56
N ILE A 50 -2.79 -5.27 -5.47
CA ILE A 50 -2.01 -4.20 -4.84
C ILE A 50 -1.45 -4.77 -3.54
N THR A 51 -0.13 -4.74 -3.34
CA THR A 51 0.48 -5.06 -2.04
C THR A 51 0.82 -3.77 -1.32
N ALA A 52 0.30 -3.56 -0.11
CA ALA A 52 0.47 -2.33 0.65
C ALA A 52 0.76 -2.58 2.13
N ASN A 53 1.39 -1.63 2.81
CA ASN A 53 1.63 -1.69 4.26
C ASN A 53 0.32 -1.56 5.07
N ASN A 54 0.40 -1.70 6.40
CA ASN A 54 -0.78 -1.66 7.28
C ASN A 54 -1.21 -0.23 7.63
N ALA A 55 -1.37 0.62 6.62
CA ALA A 55 -1.90 1.97 6.76
C ALA A 55 -3.37 2.00 6.34
N SER A 56 -4.24 2.62 7.14
CA SER A 56 -5.68 2.72 6.87
C SER A 56 -5.99 3.43 5.55
N SER A 57 -5.14 4.37 5.12
CA SER A 57 -5.28 5.06 3.84
C SER A 57 -5.22 4.11 2.62
N ASN A 58 -4.61 2.93 2.76
CA ASN A 58 -4.54 1.95 1.68
C ASN A 58 -5.89 1.30 1.37
N SER A 59 -6.78 1.17 2.36
CA SER A 59 -8.15 0.68 2.11
C SER A 59 -8.96 1.72 1.34
N THR A 60 -8.80 3.01 1.66
CA THR A 60 -9.39 4.12 0.90
C THR A 60 -8.87 4.15 -0.54
N LEU A 61 -7.57 3.95 -0.74
CA LEU A 61 -7.00 3.83 -2.09
C LEU A 61 -7.62 2.67 -2.85
N ALA A 62 -7.62 1.46 -2.28
CA ALA A 62 -8.09 0.27 -2.98
C ALA A 62 -9.56 0.39 -3.38
N ALA A 63 -10.41 0.93 -2.49
CA ALA A 63 -11.81 1.20 -2.80
C ALA A 63 -11.96 2.22 -3.95
N HIS A 64 -11.13 3.25 -3.98
CA HIS A 64 -11.14 4.25 -5.04
C HIS A 64 -10.67 3.68 -6.38
N VAL A 65 -9.60 2.88 -6.38
CA VAL A 65 -9.09 2.18 -7.57
C VAL A 65 -10.14 1.22 -8.14
N GLN A 66 -10.82 0.44 -7.28
CA GLN A 66 -11.92 -0.43 -7.69
C GLN A 66 -13.02 0.35 -8.42
N LYS A 67 -13.42 1.52 -7.89
CA LYS A 67 -14.42 2.39 -8.52
C LYS A 67 -13.94 2.93 -9.87
N ARG A 68 -12.71 3.44 -9.93
CA ARG A 68 -12.11 4.04 -11.13
C ARG A 68 -11.90 3.02 -12.26
N LEU A 69 -11.59 1.77 -11.93
CA LEU A 69 -11.37 0.69 -12.90
C LEU A 69 -12.63 -0.13 -13.22
N GLY A 70 -13.81 0.32 -12.80
CA GLY A 70 -15.08 -0.36 -13.11
C GLY A 70 -15.17 -1.80 -12.58
N GLY A 71 -14.52 -2.09 -11.45
CA GLY A 71 -14.56 -3.42 -10.82
C GLY A 71 -13.63 -4.48 -11.43
N ILE A 72 -12.76 -4.14 -12.39
CA ILE A 72 -11.68 -5.03 -12.87
C ILE A 72 -10.78 -5.44 -11.69
N PHE A 73 -10.49 -4.47 -10.83
CA PHE A 73 -9.86 -4.66 -9.53
C PHE A 73 -10.93 -4.71 -8.43
N LYS A 74 -10.86 -5.71 -7.57
CA LYS A 74 -11.69 -5.97 -6.40
C LYS A 74 -10.84 -5.76 -5.14
N ALA A 75 -11.05 -4.61 -4.49
CA ALA A 75 -10.32 -4.24 -3.28
C ALA A 75 -10.38 -5.35 -2.22
N ASN A 76 -11.58 -5.93 -2.04
CA ASN A 76 -11.74 -7.14 -1.25
C ASN A 76 -11.14 -8.35 -2.00
N GLY A 77 -10.00 -8.83 -1.52
CA GLY A 77 -9.30 -10.01 -2.07
C GLY A 77 -8.10 -9.70 -2.96
N GLN A 78 -7.98 -8.48 -3.50
CA GLN A 78 -6.81 -8.08 -4.31
C GLN A 78 -5.97 -6.94 -3.69
N LEU A 79 -6.39 -6.39 -2.54
CA LEU A 79 -5.49 -5.65 -1.65
C LEU A 79 -4.82 -6.62 -0.68
N LEU A 80 -3.52 -6.81 -0.83
CA LEU A 80 -2.71 -7.73 -0.03
C LEU A 80 -1.84 -6.96 0.97
N GLY A 81 -1.64 -7.53 2.16
CA GLY A 81 -0.73 -6.98 3.16
C GLY A 81 0.74 -7.15 2.78
N CYS A 82 1.57 -6.16 3.12
CA CYS A 82 3.01 -6.22 2.92
C CYS A 82 3.67 -7.04 4.03
N MET A 83 4.16 -8.24 3.68
CA MET A 83 4.80 -9.13 4.65
C MET A 83 6.05 -8.49 5.29
N ALA A 84 6.85 -7.75 4.52
CA ALA A 84 8.02 -7.04 5.06
C ALA A 84 7.63 -6.04 6.17
N HIS A 85 6.49 -5.36 6.01
CA HIS A 85 5.99 -4.44 7.03
C HIS A 85 5.50 -5.18 8.28
N VAL A 86 4.82 -6.32 8.11
CA VAL A 86 4.38 -7.17 9.22
C VAL A 86 5.58 -7.69 10.02
N ILE A 87 6.63 -8.17 9.35
CA ILE A 87 7.87 -8.63 10.01
C ILE A 87 8.51 -7.49 10.82
N ASN A 88 8.62 -6.30 10.22
CA ASN A 88 9.17 -5.14 10.91
C ASN A 88 8.33 -4.74 12.15
N LEU A 89 6.99 -4.76 12.06
CA LEU A 89 6.12 -4.50 13.21
C LEU A 89 6.27 -5.56 14.30
N ALA A 90 6.34 -6.84 13.92
CA ALA A 90 6.55 -7.93 14.86
C ALA A 90 7.89 -7.79 15.61
N ALA A 91 8.97 -7.48 14.90
CA ALA A 91 10.28 -7.24 15.48
C ALA A 91 10.28 -6.05 16.45
N GLN A 92 9.70 -4.90 16.04
CA GLN A 92 9.61 -3.72 16.91
C GLN A 92 8.80 -4.00 18.18
N ASN A 93 7.69 -4.72 18.06
CA ASN A 93 6.87 -5.09 19.22
C ASN A 93 7.61 -6.08 20.13
N GLY A 94 8.31 -7.06 19.56
CA GLY A 94 9.16 -7.98 20.32
C GLY A 94 10.24 -7.25 21.11
N ILE A 95 10.95 -6.31 20.48
CA ILE A 95 11.97 -5.49 21.16
C ILE A 95 11.35 -4.65 22.28
N LYS A 96 10.16 -4.06 22.09
CA LYS A 96 9.49 -3.30 23.16
C LYS A 96 9.16 -4.15 24.39
N VAL A 97 8.69 -5.38 24.16
CA VAL A 97 8.29 -6.30 25.25
C VAL A 97 9.50 -6.91 25.95
N PHE A 98 10.51 -7.35 25.21
CA PHE A 98 11.61 -8.16 25.75
C PHE A 98 12.93 -7.40 25.88
N GLY A 99 13.13 -6.31 25.14
CA GLY A 99 14.36 -5.53 25.09
C GLY A 99 14.51 -4.49 26.22
N SER A 100 13.53 -4.36 27.11
CA SER A 100 13.56 -3.41 28.24
C SER A 100 14.31 -3.95 29.48
N SER A 101 15.16 -4.98 29.35
CA SER A 101 15.89 -5.59 30.45
C SER A 101 17.33 -5.06 30.58
N SER A 102 17.49 -3.84 31.12
CA SER A 102 18.72 -3.35 31.78
C SER A 102 18.50 -1.93 32.33
N GLY A 103 18.61 -1.62 33.61
CA GLY A 103 19.03 -2.42 34.74
C GLY A 103 18.83 -1.70 36.07
N THR A 104 18.73 -2.50 37.12
CA THR A 104 19.09 -2.17 38.49
C THR A 104 19.68 -3.44 39.08
N GLU A 105 20.98 -3.60 38.89
CA GLU A 105 21.87 -4.34 39.79
C GLU A 105 22.77 -3.32 40.47
#